data_AF-A0AAW5THQ8-F1
#
_entry.id   AF-A0AAW5THQ8-F1
#
_cell.length_a   1.000
_cell.length_b   1.000
_cell.length_c   1.000
_cell.angle_alpha   90.00
_cell.angle_beta   90.00
_cell.angle_gamma   90.00
#
_symmetry.space_group_name_H-M   'P 1'
#
loop_
_entity.id
_entity.type
_entity.pdbx_description
1 polymer ?
#
loop_
_entity_poly.entity_id
_entity_poly.type
_entity_poly.pdbx_seq_one_letter_code
_entity_poly.pdbx_strand_id
1 'polypeptide(L)' 'MAIDAAKLTAETRDEFGKGAARRLRRDGRVPAVLYGHGIEPVHVHLDAHDLFLAVKGNPNALVSLTIDGELTLA' A
#
# COMPACT_ATOMS: atom_id res chain seq x y z
N MET A 1 1.37 24.59 -3.70
CA MET A 1 0.83 23.62 -4.66
C MET A 1 0.47 22.38 -3.87
N ALA A 2 -0.82 22.12 -3.67
CA ALA A 2 -1.26 20.87 -3.07
C ALA A 2 -1.07 19.78 -4.11
N ILE A 3 -0.18 18.83 -3.82
CA ILE A 3 -0.05 17.61 -4.59
C ILE A 3 -1.30 16.82 -4.21
N ASP A 4 -2.17 16.57 -5.18
CA ASP A 4 -3.40 15.78 -4.97
C ASP A 4 -3.00 14.30 -4.83
N ALA A 5 -2.36 13.99 -3.71
CA ALA A 5 -1.87 12.65 -3.41
C ALA A 5 -3.07 11.82 -2.96
N ALA A 6 -3.38 10.78 -3.73
CA ALA A 6 -4.40 9.82 -3.35
C ALA A 6 -4.07 9.26 -1.96
N LYS A 7 -5.02 9.36 -1.03
CA LYS A 7 -4.85 8.82 0.33
C LYS A 7 -5.23 7.35 0.31
N LEU A 8 -4.27 6.48 0.55
CA LEU A 8 -4.48 5.04 0.67
C LEU A 8 -4.32 4.62 2.12
N THR A 9 -5.21 3.71 2.56
CA THR A 9 -5.08 3.04 3.85
C THR A 9 -4.33 1.73 3.64
N ALA A 10 -3.25 1.54 4.39
CA ALA A 10 -2.51 0.30 4.44
C ALA A 10 -2.61 -0.29 5.84
N GLU A 11 -2.69 -1.61 5.88
CA GLU A 11 -2.65 -2.38 7.13
C GLU A 11 -1.41 -3.27 7.09
N THR A 12 -0.75 -3.41 8.24
CA THR A 12 0.38 -4.34 8.37
C THR A 12 -0.09 -5.79 8.23
N ARG A 13 0.78 -6.66 7.70
CA ARG A 13 0.50 -8.10 7.57
C ARG A 13 1.53 -8.94 8.31
N ASP A 14 1.02 -9.86 9.14
CA ASP A 14 1.84 -10.85 9.85
C ASP A 14 1.99 -12.16 9.08
N GLU A 15 1.14 -12.41 8.08
CA GLU A 15 1.20 -13.62 7.27
C GLU A 15 2.06 -13.45 6.01
N PHE A 16 3.10 -14.29 5.89
CA PHE A 16 4.01 -14.32 4.75
C PHE A 16 3.82 -15.57 3.88
N GLY A 17 4.16 -15.46 2.60
CA GLY A 17 4.25 -16.59 1.67
C GLY A 17 3.18 -16.65 0.58
N LYS A 18 3.32 -17.65 -0.30
CA LYS A 18 2.51 -17.85 -1.53
C LYS A 18 1.02 -18.07 -1.25
N GLY A 19 0.70 -18.72 -0.13
CA GLY A 19 -0.69 -19.01 0.28
C GLY A 19 -1.41 -17.76 0.78
N ALA A 20 -0.80 -17.05 1.74
CA ALA A 20 -1.31 -15.81 2.31
C ALA A 20 -1.53 -14.74 1.22
N ALA A 21 -0.52 -14.53 0.37
CA ALA A 21 -0.61 -13.57 -0.73
C ALA A 21 -1.69 -13.91 -1.78
N ARG A 22 -2.09 -15.18 -1.91
CA ARG A 22 -3.19 -15.59 -2.79
C ARG A 22 -4.56 -15.45 -2.16
N ARG A 23 -4.66 -15.58 -0.83
CA ARG A 23 -5.89 -15.29 -0.09
C ARG A 23 -6.19 -13.80 -0.16
N LEU A 24 -5.22 -12.97 0.22
CA LEU A 24 -5.33 -11.50 0.14
C LEU A 24 -5.78 -11.03 -1.24
N ARG A 25 -5.15 -11.51 -2.33
CA ARG A 25 -5.56 -11.14 -3.69
C ARG A 25 -6.97 -11.61 -4.06
N ARG A 26 -7.44 -12.74 -3.51
CA ARG A 26 -8.82 -13.20 -3.71
C ARG A 26 -9.82 -12.34 -2.93
N ASP A 27 -9.40 -11.85 -1.77
CA ASP A 27 -10.19 -10.99 -0.89
C ASP A 27 -10.16 -9.51 -1.32
N GLY A 28 -9.62 -9.20 -2.50
CA GLY A 28 -9.55 -7.84 -3.02
C GLY A 28 -8.43 -6.99 -2.42
N ARG A 29 -7.47 -7.60 -1.71
CA ARG A 29 -6.33 -6.92 -1.09
C ARG A 29 -5.04 -7.17 -1.88
N VAL A 30 -4.25 -6.12 -2.08
CA VAL A 30 -2.96 -6.16 -2.77
C VAL A 30 -1.84 -6.20 -1.73
N PRO A 31 -1.06 -7.29 -1.66
CA PRO A 31 0.11 -7.32 -0.79
C PRO A 31 1.21 -6.43 -1.38
N ALA A 32 1.78 -5.57 -0.53
CA ALA A 32 2.87 -4.66 -0.87
C ALA A 32 3.99 -4.73 0.18
N VAL A 33 5.10 -4.06 -0.12
CA VAL A 33 6.24 -3.86 0.77
C VAL A 33 6.60 -2.39 0.69
N LEU A 34 6.54 -1.70 1.82
CA LEU A 34 7.04 -0.36 1.96
C LEU A 34 8.52 -0.43 2.32
N TYR A 35 9.36 0.23 1.53
CA TYR A 35 10.78 0.34 1.80
C TYR A 35 11.20 1.79 1.57
N GLY A 36 12.17 2.26 2.35
CA GLY A 36 12.63 3.64 2.31
C GLY A 36 14.07 3.75 2.79
N HIS A 37 14.69 4.90 2.53
CA HIS A 37 16.07 5.14 2.97
C HIS A 37 16.13 5.25 4.50
N GLY A 38 16.72 4.25 5.16
CA GLY A 38 16.86 4.21 6.62
C GLY A 38 15.64 3.69 7.39
N ILE A 39 14.66 3.08 6.70
CA ILE A 39 13.46 2.48 7.33
C ILE A 39 13.48 0.97 7.10
N GLU A 40 13.12 0.20 8.12
CA GLU A 40 12.97 -1.25 8.03
C GLU A 40 11.82 -1.61 7.05
N PRO A 41 11.99 -2.58 6.14
CA PRO A 41 10.94 -2.94 5.18
C PRO A 41 9.64 -3.40 5.86
N VAL A 42 8.57 -2.60 5.72
CA VAL A 42 7.27 -2.91 6.32
C VAL A 42 6.42 -3.67 5.31
N HIS A 43 5.89 -4.80 5.74
CA HIS A 43 5.00 -5.60 4.92
C HIS A 43 3.57 -5.18 5.18
N VAL A 44 2.91 -4.71 4.13
CA VAL A 44 1.54 -4.19 4.21
C VAL A 44 0.65 -4.85 3.16
N HIS A 45 -0.65 -4.70 3.32
CA HIS A 45 -1.63 -4.88 2.25
C HIS A 45 -2.50 -3.64 2.11
N LEU A 46 -2.94 -3.42 0.87
CA LEU A 46 -3.73 -2.27 0.44
C LEU A 46 -5.03 -2.76 -0.19
N ASP A 47 -6.06 -1.93 -0.21
CA ASP A 47 -7.25 -2.22 -0.99
C ASP A 47 -6.94 -2.13 -2.50
N ALA A 48 -7.37 -3.12 -3.27
CA ALA A 48 -7.11 -3.17 -4.71
C ALA A 48 -7.86 -2.09 -5.49
N HIS A 49 -9.06 -1.71 -5.04
CA HIS A 49 -9.88 -0.71 -5.70
C HIS A 49 -9.23 0.67 -5.57
N ASP A 50 -8.85 1.04 -4.35
CA ASP A 50 -8.25 2.34 -4.08
C ASP A 50 -6.88 2.46 -4.76
N LEU A 51 -6.06 1.41 -4.70
CA LEU A 51 -4.78 1.37 -5.41
C LEU A 51 -4.96 1.47 -6.92
N PHE A 52 -5.97 0.79 -7.48
CA PHE A 52 -6.27 0.89 -8.91
C PHE A 52 -6.64 2.32 -9.29
N LEU A 53 -7.48 2.99 -8.51
CA LEU A 53 -7.85 4.38 -8.75
C LEU A 53 -6.65 5.34 -8.66
N ALA A 54 -5.77 5.13 -7.68
CA ALA A 54 -4.59 5.97 -7.48
C ALA A 54 -3.58 5.87 -8.64
N VAL A 55 -3.42 4.68 -9.23
CA VAL A 55 -2.47 4.41 -10.32
C VAL A 55 -3.12 4.59 -11.71
N LYS A 56 -4.44 4.75 -11.79
CA LYS A 56 -5.18 4.87 -13.05
C LYS A 56 -4.77 6.13 -13.81
N GLY A 57 -3.89 5.96 -14.79
CA GLY A 57 -3.41 7.03 -15.69
C GLY A 57 -2.00 7.52 -15.39
N ASN A 58 -1.41 7.15 -14.23
CA ASN A 58 -0.02 7.43 -13.94
C ASN A 58 0.64 6.24 -13.20
N PRO A 59 1.57 5.51 -13.84
CA PRO A 59 2.27 4.40 -13.20
C PRO A 59 3.17 4.85 -12.03
N ASN A 60 3.59 6.12 -12.00
CA ASN A 60 4.43 6.72 -10.96
C ASN A 60 3.65 7.77 -10.15
N ALA A 61 2.42 7.43 -9.73
CA ALA A 61 1.62 8.30 -8.89
C ALA A 61 2.27 8.48 -7.50
N LEU A 62 2.29 9.71 -7.00
CA LEU A 62 2.62 9.99 -5.60
C LEU A 62 1.39 9.76 -4.73
N VAL A 63 1.56 9.00 -3.65
CA VAL A 63 0.44 8.48 -2.85
C VAL A 63 0.74 8.73 -1.38
N SER A 64 -0.25 9.21 -0.64
CA SER A 64 -0.13 9.33 0.82
C SER A 64 -0.63 8.05 1.47
N LEU A 65 0.25 7.31 2.14
CA LEU A 65 -0.09 6.08 2.84
C LEU A 65 -0.33 6.36 4.32
N THR A 66 -1.43 5.82 4.85
CA THR A 66 -1.70 5.80 6.30
C THR A 66 -1.60 4.36 6.77
N ILE A 67 -0.63 4.07 7.65
CA ILE A 67 -0.39 2.72 8.19
C ILE A 67 -0.63 2.78 9.70
N ASP A 68 -1.66 2.09 10.20
CA ASP A 68 -1.90 1.88 11.63
C ASP A 68 -1.78 3.14 12.53
N GLY A 69 -2.15 4.31 12.00
CA GLY A 69 -2.09 5.60 12.71
C GLY A 69 -0.76 6.37 12.60
N GLU A 70 0.28 5.79 12.00
CA GLU A 70 1.52 6.49 11.63
C GLU A 70 1.48 6.90 10.14
N LEU A 71 1.46 8.22 9.91
CA LEU A 71 1.56 8.81 8.58
C LEU A 71 2.98 8.64 8.05
N THR A 72 3.16 7.70 7.12
CA THR A 72 4.42 7.53 6.39
C THR A 72 4.26 8.09 4.98
N LEU A 73 5.00 9.15 4.67
CA LEU A 73 5.10 9.70 3.32
C LEU A 73 6.05 8.83 2.50
N ALA A 74 5.60 8.32 1.36
CA ALA A 74 6.41 7.53 0.41
C ALA A 74 6.12 7.94 -1.03
#